data_AF-A0A9E2PPU8-F1
#
_entry.id   AF-A0A9E2PPU8-F1
#
_cell.length_a   1.000
_cell.length_b   1.000
_cell.length_c   1.000
_cell.angle_alpha   90.00
_cell.angle_beta   90.00
_cell.angle_gamma   90.00
#
_symmetry.space_group_name_H-M   'P 1'
#
loop_
_entity.id
_entity.type
_entity.pdbx_description
1 polymer ?
#
loop_
_entity_poly.entity_id
_entity_poly.type
_entity_poly.pdbx_seq_one_letter_code
_entity_poly.pdbx_strand_id
1 'polypeptide(L)'
;KWCYPNQDIPQQLCPSHPGVVEYFADEALKVYQGEQVVGGYANVPRMPGQPWYYPFQEDDNEQWCKCAKCQNSFTNVVPELRYDYIHFDWVNRIAAAAAKRNPAIGISTLSYSGTLPYPDPKVLKLQPNVAVQMCLGIQSWFHPGVYAWQHKAYKDWVENEITNRPLFVWVYMLCPSWDAELIYKYNQFFPVMYPWQAGRYFKEFARDGIRGYFAEVRLPYHFLEAYVANKVGFDSSVDTDKLIDEYFTLYYGKAGEPMRRFYRTIEDITWNPANYPDNAMPSGAKGSFTYGIHTEKVNWHLGTPERMAELQKLIDQAVSRAATPLEKQRVQWFIDNIWAQAVAGRKAFEEREKIRSQPVPQVAAAHAGECDGALNKVDFSKAAKSGGWTLLDGKELATKPELSFASDNKYLYIKYHETGDMALKHQNAGIWANNVEIFLGAQPDYPYGQMGVAPNGEFAALRYQVIAGVARTDDWPIKPVIKNKVDASGWTLTMAIPLKQLLPDRAVAPGDKIYANFMRSRGCAKEPSWSWSPIFTHVYAQGLYRMGQITIAPAPESAGQR
;
A
#
# COMPACT_ATOMS: atom_id res chain seq x y z
N LYS A 1 -11.03 20.18 31.97
CA LYS A 1 -12.04 19.19 32.43
C LYS A 1 -13.23 19.10 31.46
N TRP A 2 -12.94 19.01 30.17
CA TRP A 2 -13.87 18.48 29.18
C TRP A 2 -13.10 17.35 28.50
N CYS A 3 -13.73 16.17 28.42
CA CYS A 3 -13.32 15.00 27.62
C CYS A 3 -12.42 13.94 28.31
N TYR A 4 -13.10 12.85 28.70
CA TYR A 4 -12.72 11.42 28.87
C TYR A 4 -11.74 11.00 30.00
N PRO A 5 -12.23 10.26 31.02
CA PRO A 5 -11.39 9.40 31.86
C PRO A 5 -11.22 8.02 31.19
N ASN A 6 -9.97 7.65 30.88
CA ASN A 6 -9.50 6.26 30.68
C ASN A 6 -9.78 5.55 29.32
N GLN A 7 -9.82 6.26 28.19
CA GLN A 7 -9.67 5.64 26.86
C GLN A 7 -8.73 6.47 25.99
N ASP A 8 -7.92 5.80 25.16
CA ASP A 8 -7.15 6.46 24.10
C ASP A 8 -8.09 7.28 23.22
N ILE A 9 -7.74 8.54 23.02
CA ILE A 9 -8.54 9.55 22.32
C ILE A 9 -8.83 9.05 20.90
N PRO A 10 -10.10 8.90 20.46
CA PRO A 10 -10.36 8.76 19.03
C PRO A 10 -9.90 10.04 18.34
N GLN A 11 -9.11 9.92 17.27
CA GLN A 11 -8.43 11.06 16.62
C GLN A 11 -9.39 12.18 16.14
N GLN A 12 -10.68 11.86 15.90
CA GLN A 12 -11.68 12.82 15.44
C GLN A 12 -12.44 13.56 16.55
N LEU A 13 -12.88 14.77 16.23
CA LEU A 13 -13.87 15.52 17.02
C LEU A 13 -15.21 14.77 17.14
N CYS A 14 -16.02 15.14 18.14
CA CYS A 14 -17.37 14.57 18.29
C CYS A 14 -18.40 15.39 17.48
N PRO A 15 -18.89 14.88 16.32
CA PRO A 15 -19.84 15.60 15.46
C PRO A 15 -21.19 15.85 16.15
N SER A 16 -21.50 15.08 17.19
CA SER A 16 -22.78 15.18 17.90
C SER A 16 -22.79 16.21 19.04
N HIS A 17 -21.62 16.75 19.42
CA HIS A 17 -21.51 17.73 20.50
C HIS A 17 -21.87 19.14 19.98
N PRO A 18 -22.84 19.85 20.60
CA PRO A 18 -23.33 21.12 20.07
C PRO A 18 -22.24 22.21 20.01
N GLY A 19 -21.32 22.24 20.98
CA GLY A 19 -20.23 23.22 20.99
C GLY A 19 -19.29 23.12 19.78
N VAL A 20 -19.21 21.95 19.13
CA VAL A 20 -18.38 21.78 17.93
C VAL A 20 -19.08 22.41 16.72
N VAL A 21 -20.41 22.29 16.62
CA VAL A 21 -21.21 22.96 15.57
C VAL A 21 -21.11 24.48 15.69
N GLU A 22 -21.30 25.01 16.90
CA GLU A 22 -21.24 26.45 17.13
C GLU A 22 -19.85 27.02 16.88
N TYR A 23 -18.79 26.29 17.24
CA TYR A 23 -17.41 26.70 16.97
C TYR A 23 -17.15 26.92 15.48
N PHE A 24 -17.46 25.93 14.64
CA PHE A 24 -17.20 26.05 13.19
C PHE A 24 -18.11 27.09 12.51
N ALA A 25 -19.33 27.29 13.01
CA ALA A 25 -20.20 28.37 12.55
C ALA A 25 -19.66 29.76 12.92
N ASP A 26 -19.11 29.93 14.12
CA ASP A 26 -18.45 31.17 14.57
C ASP A 26 -17.15 31.41 13.80
N GLU A 27 -16.36 30.37 13.56
CA GLU A 27 -15.13 30.44 12.76
C GLU A 27 -15.42 30.89 11.34
N ALA A 28 -16.42 30.29 10.68
CA ALA A 28 -16.84 30.71 9.35
C ALA A 28 -17.26 32.19 9.32
N LEU A 29 -17.96 32.69 10.34
CA LEU A 29 -18.33 34.11 10.45
C LEU A 29 -17.10 35.02 10.55
N LYS A 30 -16.16 34.68 11.42
CA LYS A 30 -14.93 35.45 11.62
C LYS A 30 -14.11 35.52 10.35
N VAL A 31 -13.90 34.39 9.68
CA VAL A 31 -13.16 34.36 8.41
C VAL A 31 -13.90 35.13 7.31
N TYR A 32 -15.23 35.04 7.25
CA TYR A 32 -16.04 35.85 6.35
C TYR A 32 -15.84 37.36 6.56
N GLN A 33 -15.66 37.79 7.82
CA GLN A 33 -15.40 39.18 8.22
C GLN A 33 -13.94 39.61 7.98
N GLY A 34 -13.06 38.70 7.55
CA GLY A 34 -11.64 38.95 7.34
C GLY A 34 -10.80 38.86 8.61
N GLU A 35 -11.34 38.25 9.68
CA GLU A 35 -10.59 37.99 10.90
C GLU A 35 -9.73 36.73 10.76
N GLN A 36 -8.54 36.76 11.36
CA GLN A 36 -7.70 35.57 11.51
C GLN A 36 -8.10 34.81 12.78
N VAL A 37 -8.47 33.55 12.63
CA VAL A 37 -8.78 32.67 13.77
C VAL A 37 -7.51 31.93 14.20
N VAL A 38 -7.09 32.12 15.45
CA VAL A 38 -5.89 31.47 16.00
C VAL A 38 -6.12 29.96 16.03
N GLY A 39 -5.25 29.21 15.34
CA GLY A 39 -5.37 27.76 15.17
C GLY A 39 -6.32 27.33 14.05
N GLY A 40 -7.04 28.28 13.42
CA GLY A 40 -7.84 28.03 12.23
C GLY A 40 -6.96 27.87 10.99
N TYR A 41 -7.35 26.94 10.11
CA TYR A 41 -6.55 26.56 8.94
C TYR A 41 -6.67 27.53 7.76
N ALA A 42 -7.88 28.06 7.50
CA ALA A 42 -8.20 28.68 6.23
C ALA A 42 -8.44 30.19 6.33
N ASN A 43 -7.69 30.97 5.54
CA ASN A 43 -8.03 32.36 5.21
C ASN A 43 -8.57 32.39 3.79
N VAL A 44 -9.91 32.34 3.65
CA VAL A 44 -10.57 32.18 2.34
C VAL A 44 -11.05 33.52 1.81
N PRO A 45 -10.41 34.07 0.77
CA PRO A 45 -10.79 35.37 0.24
C PRO A 45 -12.19 35.35 -0.38
N ARG A 46 -12.92 36.45 -0.24
CA ARG A 46 -14.20 36.66 -0.94
C ARG A 46 -13.95 37.10 -2.37
N MET A 47 -14.61 36.43 -3.32
CA MET A 47 -14.61 36.83 -4.73
C MET A 47 -15.86 37.68 -5.03
N PRO A 48 -15.72 38.89 -5.59
CA PRO A 48 -16.87 39.74 -5.91
C PRO A 48 -17.89 39.02 -6.81
N GLY A 49 -19.17 39.08 -6.43
CA GLY A 49 -20.27 38.49 -7.20
C GLY A 49 -20.35 36.96 -7.15
N GLN A 50 -19.53 36.30 -6.33
CA GLN A 50 -19.57 34.85 -6.13
C GLN A 50 -20.05 34.49 -4.72
N PRO A 51 -20.77 33.37 -4.55
CA PRO A 51 -21.08 32.85 -3.21
C PRO A 51 -19.79 32.49 -2.46
N TRP A 52 -19.80 32.66 -1.14
CA TRP A 52 -18.66 32.35 -0.28
C TRP A 52 -18.95 31.09 0.54
N TYR A 53 -18.01 30.15 0.52
CA TYR A 53 -18.10 28.90 1.26
C TYR A 53 -16.87 28.75 2.16
N TYR A 54 -17.11 28.48 3.44
CA TYR A 54 -16.06 28.11 4.39
C TYR A 54 -15.73 26.63 4.23
N PRO A 55 -14.47 26.26 3.91
CA PRO A 55 -14.07 24.87 3.76
C PRO A 55 -13.95 24.19 5.12
N PHE A 56 -14.63 23.06 5.23
CA PHE A 56 -14.65 22.21 6.41
C PHE A 56 -14.46 20.76 6.00
N GLN A 57 -13.50 20.07 6.63
CA GLN A 57 -13.26 18.65 6.44
C GLN A 57 -12.73 18.04 7.73
N GLU A 58 -13.14 16.81 8.03
CA GLU A 58 -12.58 16.00 9.12
C GLU A 58 -11.14 15.57 8.83
N ASP A 59 -10.38 15.17 9.86
CA ASP A 59 -9.01 14.68 9.65
C ASP A 59 -9.00 13.45 8.71
N ASP A 60 -7.94 13.28 7.92
CA ASP A 60 -7.80 12.18 6.95
C ASP A 60 -7.52 10.84 7.66
N ASN A 61 -8.55 10.23 8.26
CA ASN A 61 -8.53 8.91 8.87
C ASN A 61 -9.93 8.23 8.87
N GLU A 62 -9.97 6.93 9.18
CA GLU A 62 -11.21 6.14 9.22
C GLU A 62 -11.90 6.13 10.61
N GLN A 63 -11.38 6.90 11.56
CA GLN A 63 -11.94 6.95 12.92
C GLN A 63 -13.10 7.94 12.97
N TRP A 64 -14.01 7.74 13.92
CA TRP A 64 -15.07 8.70 14.24
C TRP A 64 -15.51 8.50 15.68
N CYS A 65 -16.12 9.52 16.27
CA CYS A 65 -16.47 9.50 17.69
C CYS A 65 -17.40 8.32 18.05
N LYS A 66 -16.99 7.50 19.01
CA LYS A 66 -17.76 6.33 19.46
C LYS A 66 -18.65 6.61 20.67
N CYS A 67 -18.99 7.87 20.95
CA CYS A 67 -19.93 8.17 22.04
C CYS A 67 -21.32 7.59 21.77
N ALA A 68 -22.11 7.37 22.82
CA ALA A 68 -23.44 6.78 22.71
C ALA A 68 -24.35 7.52 21.73
N LYS A 69 -24.25 8.86 21.65
CA LYS A 69 -25.05 9.63 20.69
C LYS A 69 -24.66 9.33 19.24
N CYS A 70 -23.37 9.35 18.92
CA CYS A 70 -22.89 9.05 17.56
C CYS A 70 -23.16 7.59 17.17
N GLN A 71 -22.96 6.63 18.09
CA GLN A 71 -23.22 5.21 17.82
C GLN A 71 -24.69 4.90 17.53
N ASN A 72 -25.61 5.67 18.12
CA ASN A 72 -27.05 5.52 17.93
C ASN A 72 -27.62 6.41 16.82
N SER A 73 -26.81 7.23 16.15
CA SER A 73 -27.23 8.00 14.97
C SER A 73 -27.32 7.11 13.73
N PHE A 74 -28.33 7.33 12.89
CA PHE A 74 -28.51 6.66 11.59
C PHE A 74 -28.44 5.13 11.66
N THR A 75 -29.00 4.52 12.71
CA THR A 75 -29.04 3.05 12.87
C THR A 75 -29.93 2.35 11.85
N ASN A 76 -30.76 3.10 11.13
CA ASN A 76 -31.55 2.65 9.98
C ASN A 76 -30.74 2.59 8.67
N VAL A 77 -29.51 3.10 8.66
CA VAL A 77 -28.57 3.02 7.53
C VAL A 77 -27.65 1.82 7.73
N VAL A 78 -27.31 1.14 6.62
CA VAL A 78 -26.39 -0.01 6.65
C VAL A 78 -25.05 0.36 7.31
N PRO A 79 -24.47 -0.52 8.14
CA PRO A 79 -23.33 -0.18 8.99
C PRO A 79 -22.16 0.51 8.31
N GLU A 80 -21.86 0.12 7.08
CA GLU A 80 -20.72 0.57 6.26
C GLU A 80 -20.88 2.00 5.78
N LEU A 81 -22.12 2.49 5.66
CA LEU A 81 -22.43 3.86 5.21
C LEU A 81 -22.79 4.80 6.36
N ARG A 82 -22.95 4.31 7.60
CA ARG A 82 -23.42 5.18 8.70
C ARG A 82 -22.57 6.43 8.92
N TYR A 83 -21.25 6.33 8.73
CA TYR A 83 -20.38 7.47 8.91
C TYR A 83 -20.62 8.59 7.89
N ASP A 84 -20.94 8.24 6.64
CA ASP A 84 -21.34 9.18 5.58
C ASP A 84 -22.50 10.09 6.02
N TYR A 85 -23.54 9.49 6.60
CA TYR A 85 -24.69 10.23 7.09
C TYR A 85 -24.38 11.07 8.34
N ILE A 86 -23.51 10.57 9.23
CA ILE A 86 -23.06 11.34 10.40
C ILE A 86 -22.26 12.57 9.96
N HIS A 87 -21.37 12.41 8.97
CA HIS A 87 -20.57 13.48 8.39
C HIS A 87 -21.48 14.56 7.78
N PHE A 88 -22.36 14.20 6.84
CA PHE A 88 -23.22 15.18 6.17
C PHE A 88 -24.27 15.80 7.08
N ASP A 89 -24.77 15.09 8.11
CA ASP A 89 -25.62 15.68 9.15
C ASP A 89 -24.87 16.74 9.96
N TRP A 90 -23.60 16.50 10.26
CA TRP A 90 -22.78 17.48 10.95
C TRP A 90 -22.53 18.72 10.10
N VAL A 91 -22.17 18.55 8.83
CA VAL A 91 -22.01 19.64 7.85
C VAL A 91 -23.30 20.45 7.73
N ASN A 92 -24.46 19.78 7.64
CA ASN A 92 -25.77 20.42 7.64
C ASN A 92 -26.01 21.28 8.88
N ARG A 93 -25.68 20.75 10.07
CA ARG A 93 -25.86 21.49 11.33
C ARG A 93 -24.94 22.72 11.40
N ILE A 94 -23.70 22.62 10.92
CA ILE A 94 -22.79 23.77 10.80
C ILE A 94 -23.36 24.80 9.82
N ALA A 95 -23.78 24.36 8.63
CA ALA A 95 -24.29 25.25 7.60
C ALA A 95 -25.56 26.00 8.05
N ALA A 96 -26.48 25.31 8.74
CA ALA A 96 -27.66 25.94 9.33
C ALA A 96 -27.29 26.95 10.45
N ALA A 97 -26.31 26.62 11.30
CA ALA A 97 -25.85 27.50 12.36
C ALA A 97 -25.11 28.74 11.83
N ALA A 98 -24.34 28.59 10.74
CA ALA A 98 -23.66 29.69 10.06
C ALA A 98 -24.65 30.61 9.33
N ALA A 99 -25.64 30.06 8.62
CA ALA A 99 -26.67 30.83 7.93
C ALA A 99 -27.50 31.72 8.89
N LYS A 100 -27.75 31.26 10.12
CA LYS A 100 -28.41 32.06 11.17
C LYS A 100 -27.60 33.29 11.58
N ARG A 101 -26.27 33.20 11.53
CA ARG A 101 -25.35 34.29 11.87
C ARG A 101 -25.20 35.26 10.70
N ASN A 102 -25.07 34.72 9.50
CA ASN A 102 -25.03 35.48 8.27
C ASN A 102 -25.49 34.60 7.10
N PRO A 103 -26.61 34.92 6.42
CA PRO A 103 -27.15 34.09 5.35
C PRO A 103 -26.26 34.04 4.09
N ALA A 104 -25.25 34.91 3.98
CA ALA A 104 -24.28 34.86 2.89
C ALA A 104 -23.19 33.79 3.09
N ILE A 105 -23.15 33.12 4.24
CA ILE A 105 -22.16 32.09 4.54
C ILE A 105 -22.68 30.71 4.12
N GLY A 106 -21.97 30.09 3.19
CA GLY A 106 -22.05 28.66 2.92
C GLY A 106 -20.93 27.87 3.58
N ILE A 107 -21.08 26.56 3.61
CA ILE A 107 -20.06 25.60 4.05
C ILE A 107 -19.70 24.70 2.88
N SER A 108 -18.42 24.50 2.60
CA SER A 108 -17.96 23.50 1.63
C SER A 108 -17.32 22.32 2.35
N THR A 109 -17.49 21.12 1.81
CA THR A 109 -16.88 19.90 2.35
C THR A 109 -16.51 18.92 1.24
N LEU A 110 -15.76 17.86 1.56
CA LEU A 110 -15.43 16.80 0.63
C LEU A 110 -16.39 15.62 0.78
N SER A 111 -16.79 15.00 -0.33
CA SER A 111 -17.28 13.61 -0.30
C SER A 111 -16.08 12.71 -0.57
N TYR A 112 -15.50 12.13 0.48
CA TYR A 112 -14.17 11.52 0.46
C TYR A 112 -14.13 10.17 1.16
N SER A 113 -13.51 9.19 0.50
CA SER A 113 -13.34 7.83 1.02
C SER A 113 -14.69 7.20 1.42
N GLY A 114 -14.90 6.90 2.70
CA GLY A 114 -16.16 6.37 3.22
C GLY A 114 -17.36 7.31 3.08
N THR A 115 -17.15 8.62 2.85
CA THR A 115 -18.20 9.62 2.63
C THR A 115 -18.36 10.00 1.14
N LEU A 116 -17.74 9.26 0.21
CA LEU A 116 -17.92 9.49 -1.24
C LEU A 116 -19.34 9.16 -1.74
N PRO A 117 -20.00 8.07 -1.30
CA PRO A 117 -21.38 7.78 -1.74
C PRO A 117 -22.34 8.94 -1.44
N TYR A 118 -23.34 9.14 -2.28
CA TYR A 118 -24.39 10.12 -2.01
C TYR A 118 -25.37 9.58 -0.96
N PRO A 119 -25.67 10.30 0.14
CA PRO A 119 -26.65 9.86 1.13
C PRO A 119 -28.07 9.87 0.55
N ASP A 120 -28.91 8.89 0.92
CA ASP A 120 -30.29 8.79 0.46
C ASP A 120 -31.07 10.05 0.90
N PRO A 121 -31.61 10.85 -0.04
CA PRO A 121 -32.31 12.09 0.27
C PRO A 121 -33.64 11.87 1.02
N LYS A 122 -34.12 10.62 1.12
CA LYS A 122 -35.24 10.25 2.00
C LYS A 122 -34.83 10.17 3.47
N VAL A 123 -33.55 9.96 3.75
CA VAL A 123 -33.00 9.85 5.10
C VAL A 123 -32.32 11.15 5.52
N LEU A 124 -31.51 11.75 4.63
CA LEU A 124 -30.77 12.97 4.93
C LEU A 124 -30.76 13.90 3.70
N LYS A 125 -31.35 15.08 3.85
CA LYS A 125 -31.28 16.15 2.84
C LYS A 125 -30.22 17.17 3.21
N LEU A 126 -29.39 17.55 2.24
CA LEU A 126 -28.36 18.56 2.46
C LEU A 126 -28.95 19.98 2.53
N GLN A 127 -28.40 20.83 3.40
CA GLN A 127 -28.75 22.25 3.50
C GLN A 127 -28.43 22.99 2.18
N PRO A 128 -29.20 24.04 1.82
CA PRO A 128 -29.05 24.73 0.54
C PRO A 128 -27.73 25.52 0.43
N ASN A 129 -27.13 25.90 1.55
CA ASN A 129 -25.84 26.61 1.60
C ASN A 129 -24.64 25.67 1.79
N VAL A 130 -24.77 24.40 1.41
CA VAL A 130 -23.65 23.44 1.40
C VAL A 130 -23.14 23.24 -0.04
N ALA A 131 -21.83 23.33 -0.25
CA ALA A 131 -21.16 22.92 -1.49
C ALA A 131 -20.33 21.65 -1.25
N VAL A 132 -20.20 20.82 -2.27
CA VAL A 132 -19.50 19.52 -2.15
C VAL A 132 -18.45 19.38 -3.23
N GLN A 133 -17.25 18.92 -2.83
CA GLN A 133 -16.19 18.51 -3.75
C GLN A 133 -16.01 16.98 -3.67
N MET A 134 -16.27 16.29 -4.77
CA MET A 134 -16.15 14.83 -4.83
C MET A 134 -14.70 14.42 -5.09
N CYS A 135 -14.12 13.61 -4.21
CA CYS A 135 -12.76 13.12 -4.37
C CYS A 135 -12.74 11.84 -5.21
N LEU A 136 -12.13 11.90 -6.40
CA LEU A 136 -12.18 10.87 -7.44
C LEU A 136 -10.78 10.46 -7.92
N GLY A 137 -10.49 9.17 -7.84
CA GLY A 137 -9.23 8.55 -8.25
C GLY A 137 -9.23 8.23 -9.74
N ILE A 138 -9.35 9.25 -10.61
CA ILE A 138 -9.47 9.04 -12.07
C ILE A 138 -8.27 8.28 -12.68
N GLN A 139 -7.09 8.38 -12.05
CA GLN A 139 -5.90 7.56 -12.36
C GLN A 139 -6.14 6.04 -12.36
N SER A 140 -7.16 5.59 -11.62
CA SER A 140 -7.50 4.18 -11.41
C SER A 140 -8.79 3.78 -12.12
N TRP A 141 -9.38 4.66 -12.91
CA TRP A 141 -10.62 4.38 -13.66
C TRP A 141 -10.41 3.47 -14.88
N PHE A 142 -9.19 3.05 -15.17
CA PHE A 142 -8.95 1.88 -16.02
C PHE A 142 -9.48 0.59 -15.35
N HIS A 143 -9.49 0.52 -14.02
CA HIS A 143 -9.94 -0.66 -13.29
C HIS A 143 -11.48 -0.71 -13.25
N PRO A 144 -12.13 -1.74 -13.80
CA PRO A 144 -13.58 -1.76 -14.00
C PRO A 144 -14.38 -1.66 -12.69
N GLY A 145 -13.92 -2.34 -11.63
CA GLY A 145 -14.56 -2.24 -10.31
C GLY A 145 -14.44 -0.86 -9.65
N VAL A 146 -13.30 -0.18 -9.82
CA VAL A 146 -13.09 1.18 -9.26
C VAL A 146 -13.94 2.18 -10.05
N TYR A 147 -13.91 2.09 -11.39
CA TYR A 147 -14.73 2.91 -12.25
C TYR A 147 -16.22 2.74 -11.92
N ALA A 148 -16.73 1.51 -11.89
CA ALA A 148 -18.14 1.26 -11.60
C ALA A 148 -18.59 1.84 -10.24
N TRP A 149 -17.75 1.74 -9.19
CA TRP A 149 -18.09 2.27 -7.88
C TRP A 149 -17.98 3.80 -7.80
N GLN A 150 -16.83 4.38 -8.18
CA GLN A 150 -16.61 5.82 -8.09
C GLN A 150 -17.46 6.61 -9.08
N HIS A 151 -17.56 6.14 -10.32
CA HIS A 151 -18.36 6.80 -11.36
C HIS A 151 -19.84 6.75 -10.99
N LYS A 152 -20.35 5.65 -10.43
CA LYS A 152 -21.72 5.61 -9.91
C LYS A 152 -21.92 6.66 -8.81
N ALA A 153 -21.04 6.72 -7.81
CA ALA A 153 -21.16 7.73 -6.75
C ALA A 153 -21.15 9.16 -7.32
N TYR A 154 -20.24 9.43 -8.27
CA TYR A 154 -20.19 10.70 -8.99
C TYR A 154 -21.52 11.03 -9.70
N LYS A 155 -22.10 10.07 -10.44
CA LYS A 155 -23.37 10.28 -11.14
C LYS A 155 -24.54 10.46 -10.17
N ASP A 156 -24.56 9.72 -9.06
CA ASP A 156 -25.58 9.90 -8.01
C ASP A 156 -25.56 11.34 -7.46
N TRP A 157 -24.37 11.89 -7.18
CA TRP A 157 -24.22 13.29 -6.77
C TRP A 157 -24.71 14.28 -7.84
N VAL A 158 -24.28 14.11 -9.09
CA VAL A 158 -24.68 14.98 -10.20
C VAL A 158 -26.19 14.96 -10.39
N GLU A 159 -26.79 13.78 -10.48
CA GLU A 159 -28.22 13.61 -10.76
C GLU A 159 -29.11 14.23 -9.68
N ASN A 160 -28.68 14.20 -8.41
CA ASN A 160 -29.49 14.67 -7.29
C ASN A 160 -29.18 16.13 -6.87
N GLU A 161 -27.97 16.63 -7.09
CA GLU A 161 -27.54 17.91 -6.48
C GLU A 161 -27.06 18.98 -7.46
N ILE A 162 -26.77 18.67 -8.73
CA ILE A 162 -26.16 19.65 -9.65
C ILE A 162 -27.03 20.90 -9.89
N THR A 163 -28.36 20.76 -9.86
CA THR A 163 -29.30 21.87 -10.02
C THR A 163 -29.56 22.63 -8.71
N ASN A 164 -29.11 22.08 -7.58
CA ASN A 164 -29.39 22.60 -6.23
C ASN A 164 -28.20 23.33 -5.62
N ARG A 165 -26.96 22.93 -5.97
CA ARG A 165 -25.73 23.50 -5.40
C ARG A 165 -24.56 23.41 -6.39
N PRO A 166 -23.50 24.21 -6.21
CA PRO A 166 -22.24 23.98 -6.91
C PRO A 166 -21.62 22.64 -6.49
N LEU A 167 -21.27 21.83 -7.48
CA LEU A 167 -20.46 20.62 -7.30
C LEU A 167 -19.07 20.82 -7.91
N PHE A 168 -18.07 20.26 -7.23
CA PHE A 168 -16.66 20.32 -7.61
C PHE A 168 -16.07 18.90 -7.62
N VAL A 169 -14.89 18.73 -8.20
CA VAL A 169 -14.14 17.47 -8.11
C VAL A 169 -12.73 17.71 -7.55
N TRP A 170 -12.23 16.77 -6.76
CA TRP A 170 -10.83 16.66 -6.37
C TRP A 170 -10.29 15.40 -7.03
N VAL A 171 -9.31 15.51 -7.91
CA VAL A 171 -8.81 14.36 -8.67
C VAL A 171 -7.36 14.04 -8.34
N TYR A 172 -7.02 12.75 -8.45
CA TYR A 172 -5.67 12.25 -8.19
C TYR A 172 -5.00 11.77 -9.49
N MET A 173 -3.79 12.27 -9.74
CA MET A 173 -2.87 11.90 -10.83
C MET A 173 -1.48 11.62 -10.23
N LEU A 174 -1.41 10.58 -9.39
CA LEU A 174 -0.28 10.25 -8.52
C LEU A 174 0.32 8.85 -8.80
N CYS A 175 -0.48 7.90 -9.29
CA CYS A 175 -0.01 6.55 -9.59
C CYS A 175 0.59 6.45 -11.01
N PRO A 176 1.53 5.52 -11.25
CA PRO A 176 2.06 4.50 -10.35
C PRO A 176 3.20 5.00 -9.46
N SER A 177 3.67 6.25 -9.61
CA SER A 177 4.85 6.71 -8.84
C SER A 177 4.59 6.72 -7.34
N TRP A 178 3.36 7.04 -6.90
CA TRP A 178 2.96 6.90 -5.50
C TRP A 178 3.09 5.47 -4.98
N ASP A 179 2.57 4.50 -5.73
CA ASP A 179 2.69 3.07 -5.42
C ASP A 179 4.16 2.64 -5.39
N ALA A 180 4.97 3.08 -6.36
CA ALA A 180 6.37 2.69 -6.49
C ALA A 180 7.30 3.29 -5.43
N GLU A 181 7.13 4.57 -5.11
CA GLU A 181 8.04 5.34 -4.25
C GLU A 181 7.59 5.37 -2.80
N LEU A 182 6.28 5.40 -2.54
CA LEU A 182 5.74 5.56 -1.19
C LEU A 182 5.25 4.25 -0.56
N ILE A 183 4.67 3.35 -1.35
CA ILE A 183 4.04 2.13 -0.84
C ILE A 183 4.99 0.93 -0.96
N TYR A 184 5.33 0.53 -2.19
CA TYR A 184 6.04 -0.72 -2.47
C TYR A 184 7.56 -0.56 -2.59
N LYS A 185 8.07 0.67 -2.60
CA LYS A 185 9.51 1.01 -2.54
C LYS A 185 10.38 0.37 -3.64
N TYR A 186 9.80 0.03 -4.79
CA TYR A 186 10.57 -0.45 -5.95
C TYR A 186 11.14 0.69 -6.80
N ASN A 187 10.67 1.94 -6.57
CA ASN A 187 11.17 3.25 -7.06
C ASN A 187 11.25 3.46 -8.59
N GLN A 188 11.54 2.43 -9.36
CA GLN A 188 11.65 2.46 -10.81
C GLN A 188 10.52 1.65 -11.42
N PHE A 189 9.76 2.23 -12.35
CA PHE A 189 8.48 1.68 -12.77
C PHE A 189 8.23 1.90 -14.26
N PHE A 190 7.39 1.05 -14.84
CA PHE A 190 6.77 1.27 -16.13
C PHE A 190 5.80 2.47 -16.03
N PRO A 191 5.96 3.52 -16.86
CA PRO A 191 5.14 4.72 -16.77
C PRO A 191 3.68 4.45 -17.16
N VAL A 192 2.76 5.18 -16.53
CA VAL A 192 1.34 5.20 -16.88
C VAL A 192 0.99 6.63 -17.26
N MET A 193 0.50 6.79 -18.49
CA MET A 193 0.11 8.07 -19.09
C MET A 193 -1.22 7.85 -19.79
N TYR A 194 -2.13 8.81 -19.66
CA TYR A 194 -3.50 8.69 -20.11
C TYR A 194 -4.14 10.04 -20.49
N PRO A 195 -3.47 10.91 -21.28
CA PRO A 195 -3.96 12.26 -21.55
C PRO A 195 -5.31 12.28 -22.28
N TRP A 196 -5.62 11.27 -23.10
CA TRP A 196 -6.90 11.23 -23.80
C TRP A 196 -8.05 10.77 -22.89
N GLN A 197 -7.78 9.85 -21.95
CA GLN A 197 -8.78 9.51 -20.92
C GLN A 197 -9.01 10.66 -19.95
N ALA A 198 -7.95 11.36 -19.54
CA ALA A 198 -8.07 12.58 -18.76
C ALA A 198 -8.95 13.61 -19.48
N GLY A 199 -8.69 13.86 -20.78
CA GLY A 199 -9.54 14.70 -21.61
C GLY A 199 -11.01 14.27 -21.62
N ARG A 200 -11.28 12.97 -21.82
CA ARG A 200 -12.64 12.42 -21.81
C ARG A 200 -13.36 12.68 -20.48
N TYR A 201 -12.72 12.40 -19.34
CA TYR A 201 -13.36 12.56 -18.03
C TYR A 201 -13.56 14.03 -17.67
N PHE A 202 -12.60 14.91 -17.97
CA PHE A 202 -12.77 16.33 -17.72
C PHE A 202 -13.86 16.96 -18.60
N LYS A 203 -14.02 16.49 -19.85
CA LYS A 203 -15.14 16.89 -20.71
C LYS A 203 -16.48 16.39 -20.17
N GLU A 204 -16.51 15.18 -19.62
CA GLU A 204 -17.69 14.67 -18.90
C GLU A 204 -18.01 15.54 -17.69
N PHE A 205 -17.04 15.87 -16.84
CA PHE A 205 -17.25 16.75 -15.68
C PHE A 205 -17.82 18.11 -16.10
N ALA A 206 -17.24 18.74 -17.13
CA ALA A 206 -17.72 20.03 -17.62
C ALA A 206 -19.15 19.95 -18.18
N ARG A 207 -19.45 18.91 -18.97
CA ARG A 207 -20.79 18.67 -19.54
C ARG A 207 -21.83 18.44 -18.44
N ASP A 208 -21.45 17.73 -17.40
CA ASP A 208 -22.30 17.38 -16.27
C ASP A 208 -22.44 18.55 -15.27
N GLY A 209 -21.87 19.73 -15.56
CA GLY A 209 -22.10 20.97 -14.81
C GLY A 209 -21.13 21.25 -13.66
N ILE A 210 -20.07 20.43 -13.50
CA ILE A 210 -19.06 20.62 -12.45
C ILE A 210 -18.40 22.00 -12.59
N ARG A 211 -18.34 22.74 -11.48
CA ARG A 211 -18.01 24.18 -11.48
C ARG A 211 -16.54 24.49 -11.21
N GLY A 212 -15.75 23.49 -10.86
CA GLY A 212 -14.31 23.62 -10.69
C GLY A 212 -13.68 22.32 -10.21
N TYR A 213 -12.36 22.29 -10.22
CA TYR A 213 -11.61 21.14 -9.74
C TYR A 213 -10.35 21.53 -8.97
N PHE A 214 -9.89 20.59 -8.15
CA PHE A 214 -8.54 20.55 -7.61
C PHE A 214 -7.88 19.26 -8.10
N ALA A 215 -6.57 19.26 -8.34
CA ALA A 215 -5.85 18.07 -8.77
C ALA A 215 -4.54 17.92 -8.00
N GLU A 216 -4.35 16.76 -7.39
CA GLU A 216 -3.03 16.33 -6.92
C GLU A 216 -2.29 15.64 -8.06
N VAL A 217 -1.14 16.17 -8.43
CA VAL A 217 -0.43 15.73 -9.63
C VAL A 217 1.05 15.48 -9.34
N ARG A 218 1.53 14.30 -9.69
CA ARG A 218 2.96 14.03 -9.85
C ARG A 218 3.41 14.59 -11.20
N LEU A 219 3.66 15.90 -11.23
CA LEU A 219 3.92 16.67 -12.45
C LEU A 219 4.97 16.06 -13.41
N PRO A 220 6.09 15.47 -12.96
CA PRO A 220 7.06 14.87 -13.88
C PRO A 220 6.48 13.76 -14.77
N TYR A 221 5.46 13.05 -14.28
CA TYR A 221 4.87 11.89 -14.96
C TYR A 221 3.53 12.21 -15.63
N HIS A 222 2.77 13.17 -15.08
CA HIS A 222 1.39 13.49 -15.50
C HIS A 222 1.22 14.93 -16.02
N PHE A 223 2.25 15.47 -16.67
CA PHE A 223 2.26 16.86 -17.17
C PHE A 223 1.18 17.11 -18.23
N LEU A 224 0.99 16.17 -19.17
CA LEU A 224 0.07 16.35 -20.28
C LEU A 224 -1.39 16.20 -19.85
N GLU A 225 -1.67 15.26 -18.93
CA GLU A 225 -2.96 15.08 -18.27
C GLU A 225 -3.35 16.37 -17.54
N ALA A 226 -2.42 16.96 -16.78
CA ALA A 226 -2.63 18.23 -16.10
C ALA A 226 -2.86 19.38 -17.10
N TYR A 227 -2.10 19.45 -18.20
CA TYR A 227 -2.31 20.45 -19.25
C TYR A 227 -3.72 20.35 -19.86
N VAL A 228 -4.16 19.14 -20.21
CA VAL A 228 -5.49 18.89 -20.77
C VAL A 228 -6.59 19.25 -19.78
N ALA A 229 -6.46 18.81 -18.52
CA ALA A 229 -7.39 19.14 -17.44
C ALA A 229 -7.56 20.66 -17.27
N ASN A 230 -6.44 21.41 -17.24
CA ASN A 230 -6.48 22.87 -17.11
C ASN A 230 -7.11 23.54 -18.33
N LYS A 231 -6.85 23.04 -19.55
CA LYS A 231 -7.44 23.57 -20.77
C LYS A 231 -8.96 23.40 -20.80
N VAL A 232 -9.45 22.22 -20.43
CA VAL A 232 -10.90 21.96 -20.31
C VAL A 232 -11.52 22.79 -19.18
N GLY A 233 -10.82 22.91 -18.04
CA GLY A 233 -11.27 23.73 -16.92
C GLY A 233 -11.38 25.22 -17.25
N PHE A 234 -10.50 25.74 -18.13
CA PHE A 234 -10.54 27.12 -18.61
C PHE A 234 -11.61 27.33 -19.70
N ASP A 235 -11.66 26.44 -20.70
CA ASP A 235 -12.62 26.46 -21.80
C ASP A 235 -13.15 25.06 -22.08
N SER A 236 -14.36 24.81 -21.57
CA SER A 236 -15.03 23.51 -21.74
C SER A 236 -15.41 23.19 -23.19
N SER A 237 -15.36 24.15 -24.12
CA SER A 237 -15.66 23.91 -25.54
C SER A 237 -14.49 23.27 -26.30
N VAL A 238 -13.29 23.27 -25.71
CA VAL A 238 -12.08 22.75 -26.36
C VAL A 238 -12.25 21.30 -26.83
N ASP A 239 -11.72 21.03 -28.03
CA ASP A 239 -11.59 19.70 -28.61
C ASP A 239 -10.31 19.07 -28.06
N THR A 240 -10.45 18.14 -27.11
CA THR A 240 -9.31 17.55 -26.40
C THR A 240 -8.42 16.71 -27.30
N ASP A 241 -8.98 16.03 -28.31
CA ASP A 241 -8.19 15.22 -29.24
C ASP A 241 -7.30 16.13 -30.09
N LYS A 242 -7.86 17.21 -30.65
CA LYS A 242 -7.06 18.22 -31.38
C LYS A 242 -6.02 18.89 -30.51
N LEU A 243 -6.39 19.26 -29.27
CA LEU A 243 -5.49 19.88 -28.30
C LEU A 243 -4.26 18.98 -27.99
N ILE A 244 -4.50 17.69 -27.82
CA ILE A 244 -3.42 16.74 -27.54
C ILE A 244 -2.59 16.49 -28.80
N ASP A 245 -3.21 16.38 -29.97
CA ASP A 245 -2.51 16.16 -31.23
C ASP A 245 -1.61 17.36 -31.62
N GLU A 246 -2.09 18.60 -31.42
CA GLU A 246 -1.28 19.80 -31.64
C GLU A 246 -0.15 19.93 -30.64
N TYR A 247 -0.35 19.51 -29.38
CA TYR A 247 0.67 19.58 -28.33
C TYR A 247 1.97 18.90 -28.77
N PHE A 248 1.91 17.71 -29.36
CA PHE A 248 3.12 17.01 -29.78
C PHE A 248 3.86 17.75 -30.90
N THR A 249 3.13 18.37 -31.81
CA THR A 249 3.72 19.18 -32.89
C THR A 249 4.35 20.45 -32.35
N LEU A 250 3.66 21.18 -31.45
CA LEU A 250 4.11 22.45 -30.90
C LEU A 250 5.24 22.28 -29.86
N TYR A 251 5.20 21.21 -29.08
CA TYR A 251 6.16 20.96 -28.02
C TYR A 251 7.40 20.21 -28.53
N TYR A 252 7.23 19.14 -29.31
CA TYR A 252 8.36 18.32 -29.78
C TYR A 252 8.78 18.60 -31.23
N GLY A 253 8.07 19.45 -31.97
CA GLY A 253 8.42 19.80 -33.34
C GLY A 253 8.49 18.57 -34.24
N LYS A 254 9.63 18.36 -34.90
CA LYS A 254 9.84 17.19 -35.78
C LYS A 254 9.84 15.85 -35.03
N ALA A 255 10.06 15.84 -33.72
CA ALA A 255 9.92 14.67 -32.87
C ALA A 255 8.47 14.43 -32.39
N GLY A 256 7.51 15.25 -32.79
CA GLY A 256 6.12 15.15 -32.34
C GLY A 256 5.43 13.83 -32.66
N GLU A 257 5.53 13.34 -33.90
CA GLU A 257 4.88 12.07 -34.30
C GLU A 257 5.34 10.86 -33.48
N PRO A 258 6.65 10.58 -33.30
CA PRO A 258 7.07 9.45 -32.49
C PRO A 258 6.69 9.61 -31.01
N MET A 259 6.75 10.83 -30.46
CA MET A 259 6.30 11.10 -29.08
C MET A 259 4.80 10.89 -28.90
N ARG A 260 3.96 11.32 -29.86
CA ARG A 260 2.51 11.06 -29.81
C ARG A 260 2.22 9.56 -29.79
N ARG A 261 2.89 8.79 -30.64
CA ARG A 261 2.75 7.34 -30.70
C ARG A 261 3.21 6.66 -29.42
N PHE A 262 4.27 7.17 -28.78
CA PHE A 262 4.72 6.67 -27.48
C PHE A 262 3.61 6.80 -26.44
N TYR A 263 3.04 8.01 -26.30
CA TYR A 263 1.94 8.25 -25.35
C TYR A 263 0.70 7.40 -25.67
N ARG A 264 0.31 7.28 -26.94
CA ARG A 264 -0.82 6.41 -27.34
C ARG A 264 -0.57 4.97 -26.97
N THR A 265 0.62 4.45 -27.27
CA THR A 265 1.00 3.07 -26.97
C THR A 265 0.95 2.80 -25.47
N ILE A 266 1.45 3.73 -24.64
CA ILE A 266 1.36 3.61 -23.18
C ILE A 266 -0.07 3.65 -22.69
N GLU A 267 -0.90 4.58 -23.18
CA GLU A 267 -2.31 4.65 -22.75
C GLU A 267 -3.04 3.35 -23.15
N ASP A 268 -2.85 2.84 -24.37
CA ASP A 268 -3.47 1.59 -24.83
C ASP A 268 -3.03 0.38 -23.99
N ILE A 269 -1.78 0.37 -23.53
CA ILE A 269 -1.28 -0.67 -22.61
C ILE A 269 -1.96 -0.54 -21.24
N THR A 270 -1.95 0.66 -20.67
CA THR A 270 -2.24 0.89 -19.25
C THR A 270 -3.72 1.11 -18.95
N TRP A 271 -4.50 1.51 -19.96
CA TRP A 271 -5.95 1.71 -19.90
C TRP A 271 -6.76 0.55 -20.44
N ASN A 272 -6.11 -0.60 -20.68
CA ASN A 272 -6.75 -1.84 -21.07
C ASN A 272 -6.68 -2.87 -19.93
N PRO A 273 -7.82 -3.21 -19.28
CA PRO A 273 -7.85 -4.17 -18.19
C PRO A 273 -7.29 -5.55 -18.53
N ALA A 274 -7.38 -5.98 -19.80
CA ALA A 274 -6.87 -7.28 -20.25
C ALA A 274 -5.34 -7.38 -20.21
N ASN A 275 -4.63 -6.25 -20.03
CA ASN A 275 -3.18 -6.22 -19.90
C ASN A 275 -2.69 -6.37 -18.46
N TYR A 276 -3.58 -6.49 -17.49
CA TYR A 276 -3.23 -6.68 -16.08
C TYR A 276 -3.42 -8.16 -15.69
N PRO A 277 -2.67 -8.67 -14.70
CA PRO A 277 -2.85 -10.04 -14.24
C PRO A 277 -4.18 -10.20 -13.51
N ASP A 278 -4.78 -11.39 -13.57
CA ASP A 278 -6.11 -11.68 -13.00
C ASP A 278 -6.23 -11.30 -11.51
N ASN A 279 -5.15 -11.47 -10.75
CA ASN A 279 -5.10 -11.14 -9.33
C ASN A 279 -5.10 -9.64 -9.03
N ALA A 280 -4.86 -8.78 -10.02
CA ALA A 280 -4.96 -7.33 -9.92
C ALA A 280 -6.36 -6.79 -10.29
N MET A 281 -7.27 -7.66 -10.73
CA MET A 281 -8.61 -7.30 -11.22
C MET A 281 -9.84 -7.73 -10.37
N PRO A 282 -9.76 -8.27 -9.13
CA PRO A 282 -10.97 -8.50 -8.31
C PRO A 282 -11.54 -7.20 -7.70
N SER A 283 -12.74 -7.27 -7.11
CA SER A 283 -13.59 -6.14 -6.65
C SER A 283 -12.79 -4.88 -6.27
N GLY A 284 -12.86 -3.85 -7.12
CA GLY A 284 -12.02 -2.65 -7.01
C GLY A 284 -12.10 -2.01 -5.61
N ALA A 285 -10.96 -1.50 -5.14
CA ALA A 285 -10.89 -0.83 -3.85
C ALA A 285 -11.93 0.29 -3.75
N LYS A 286 -12.70 0.28 -2.67
CA LYS A 286 -13.71 1.32 -2.37
C LYS A 286 -13.05 2.43 -1.55
N GLY A 287 -12.56 3.45 -2.24
CA GLY A 287 -12.00 4.64 -1.64
C GLY A 287 -11.79 5.72 -2.70
N SER A 288 -11.74 6.98 -2.30
CA SER A 288 -11.59 8.12 -3.23
C SER A 288 -10.21 8.18 -3.89
N PHE A 289 -9.14 8.04 -3.10
CA PHE A 289 -7.79 7.86 -3.61
C PHE A 289 -7.48 6.37 -3.70
N THR A 290 -7.57 5.80 -4.90
CA THR A 290 -7.27 4.38 -5.12
C THR A 290 -5.78 4.20 -5.45
N TYR A 291 -5.07 3.51 -4.57
CA TYR A 291 -3.66 3.14 -4.66
C TYR A 291 -3.49 1.64 -4.37
N GLY A 292 -2.27 1.12 -4.52
CA GLY A 292 -1.96 -0.28 -4.24
C GLY A 292 -2.27 -1.26 -5.39
N ILE A 293 -2.70 -0.76 -6.54
CA ILE A 293 -2.92 -1.61 -7.72
C ILE A 293 -1.57 -1.94 -8.37
N HIS A 294 -0.69 -0.95 -8.51
CA HIS A 294 0.60 -1.09 -9.20
C HIS A 294 1.69 -1.59 -8.26
N THR A 295 1.50 -2.79 -7.69
CA THR A 295 2.61 -3.56 -7.11
C THR A 295 3.73 -3.71 -8.14
N GLU A 296 4.97 -3.97 -7.71
CA GLU A 296 6.09 -4.14 -8.64
C GLU A 296 5.76 -5.15 -9.76
N LYS A 297 5.21 -6.33 -9.40
CA LYS A 297 4.86 -7.36 -10.38
C LYS A 297 3.74 -6.94 -11.31
N VAL A 298 2.70 -6.27 -10.80
CA VAL A 298 1.59 -5.78 -11.63
C VAL A 298 2.07 -4.70 -12.59
N ASN A 299 2.89 -3.74 -12.12
CA ASN A 299 3.45 -2.69 -12.95
C ASN A 299 4.37 -3.25 -14.06
N TRP A 300 5.29 -4.16 -13.72
CA TRP A 300 6.18 -4.77 -14.72
C TRP A 300 5.51 -5.83 -15.61
N HIS A 301 4.31 -6.28 -15.26
CA HIS A 301 3.45 -7.05 -16.17
C HIS A 301 2.94 -6.17 -17.32
N LEU A 302 2.79 -4.85 -17.10
CA LEU A 302 2.47 -3.89 -18.17
C LEU A 302 3.70 -3.63 -19.05
N GLY A 303 4.88 -3.47 -18.46
CA GLY A 303 6.15 -3.25 -19.14
C GLY A 303 6.90 -4.54 -19.52
N THR A 304 6.35 -5.34 -20.45
CA THR A 304 7.03 -6.54 -20.96
C THR A 304 8.26 -6.19 -21.81
N PRO A 305 9.23 -7.10 -22.00
CA PRO A 305 10.39 -6.86 -22.86
C PRO A 305 10.01 -6.39 -24.27
N GLU A 306 8.96 -6.97 -24.85
CA GLU A 306 8.47 -6.64 -26.19
C GLU A 306 7.93 -5.21 -26.25
N ARG A 307 7.11 -4.81 -25.27
CA ARG A 307 6.55 -3.45 -25.15
C ARG A 307 7.65 -2.42 -24.89
N MET A 308 8.61 -2.76 -24.02
CA MET A 308 9.77 -1.91 -23.76
C MET A 308 10.59 -1.68 -25.04
N ALA A 309 10.81 -2.73 -25.84
CA ALA A 309 11.52 -2.63 -27.11
C ALA A 309 10.76 -1.81 -28.17
N GLU A 310 9.43 -1.94 -28.22
CA GLU A 310 8.58 -1.11 -29.09
C GLU A 310 8.65 0.38 -28.71
N LEU A 311 8.48 0.68 -27.43
CA LEU A 311 8.56 2.05 -26.91
C LEU A 311 9.96 2.65 -27.09
N GLN A 312 11.03 1.86 -26.90
CA GLN A 312 12.40 2.31 -27.17
C GLN A 312 12.58 2.75 -28.62
N LYS A 313 12.04 2.02 -29.60
CA LYS A 313 12.12 2.42 -31.03
C LYS A 313 11.47 3.77 -31.29
N LEU A 314 10.41 4.11 -30.57
CA LEU A 314 9.75 5.42 -30.69
C LEU A 314 10.62 6.52 -30.07
N ILE A 315 11.25 6.25 -28.92
CA ILE A 315 12.23 7.18 -28.32
C ILE A 315 13.42 7.41 -29.26
N ASP A 316 13.97 6.36 -29.86
CA ASP A 316 15.08 6.47 -30.80
C ASP A 316 14.70 7.32 -32.03
N GLN A 317 13.49 7.14 -32.55
CA GLN A 317 12.94 7.98 -33.63
C GLN A 317 12.74 9.44 -33.20
N ALA A 318 12.29 9.68 -31.97
CA ALA A 318 12.14 11.03 -31.44
C ALA A 318 13.50 11.74 -31.34
N VAL A 319 14.52 11.05 -30.81
CA VAL A 319 15.90 11.56 -30.74
C VAL A 319 16.44 11.86 -32.14
N SER A 320 16.25 10.97 -33.10
CA SER A 320 16.77 11.16 -34.46
C SER A 320 16.09 12.30 -35.22
N ARG A 321 14.82 12.59 -34.92
CA ARG A 321 14.02 13.62 -35.61
C ARG A 321 14.12 15.00 -34.96
N ALA A 322 14.48 15.09 -33.69
CA ALA A 322 14.66 16.38 -33.00
C ALA A 322 15.75 17.22 -33.69
N ALA A 323 15.35 18.29 -34.37
CA ALA A 323 16.20 19.07 -35.24
C ALA A 323 16.78 20.30 -34.53
N THR A 324 15.96 21.01 -33.74
CA THR A 324 16.39 22.24 -33.06
C THR A 324 16.97 21.96 -31.67
N PRO A 325 17.78 22.87 -31.09
CA PRO A 325 18.25 22.71 -29.72
C PRO A 325 17.11 22.54 -28.69
N LEU A 326 16.01 23.27 -28.86
CA LEU A 326 14.85 23.19 -27.96
C LEU A 326 14.11 21.85 -28.08
N GLU A 327 13.93 21.34 -29.30
CA GLU A 327 13.34 20.01 -29.51
C GLU A 327 14.19 18.91 -28.85
N LYS A 328 15.52 18.97 -29.04
CA LYS A 328 16.47 18.02 -28.43
C LYS A 328 16.42 18.07 -26.91
N GLN A 329 16.36 19.28 -26.32
CA GLN A 329 16.24 19.46 -24.88
C GLN A 329 14.95 18.82 -24.33
N ARG A 330 13.82 19.01 -25.02
CA ARG A 330 12.51 18.46 -24.58
C ARG A 330 12.45 16.95 -24.68
N VAL A 331 12.99 16.37 -25.76
CA VAL A 331 13.11 14.91 -25.89
C VAL A 331 14.05 14.35 -24.81
N GLN A 332 15.20 15.00 -24.58
CA GLN A 332 16.13 14.57 -23.55
C GLN A 332 15.53 14.64 -22.14
N TRP A 333 14.79 15.70 -21.82
CA TRP A 333 14.10 15.82 -20.54
C TRP A 333 13.13 14.66 -20.33
N PHE A 334 12.36 14.27 -21.36
CA PHE A 334 11.47 13.11 -21.28
C PHE A 334 12.26 11.82 -21.00
N ILE A 335 13.40 11.63 -21.67
CA ILE A 335 14.26 10.46 -21.46
C ILE A 335 14.75 10.44 -20.01
N ASP A 336 15.31 11.54 -19.52
CA ASP A 336 15.94 11.62 -18.20
C ASP A 336 14.95 11.41 -17.05
N ASN A 337 13.73 11.94 -17.18
CA ASN A 337 12.75 11.96 -16.09
C ASN A 337 11.76 10.80 -16.12
N ILE A 338 11.54 10.18 -17.30
CA ILE A 338 10.47 9.19 -17.48
C ILE A 338 11.02 7.88 -18.00
N TRP A 339 11.76 7.91 -19.11
CA TRP A 339 12.08 6.68 -19.83
C TRP A 339 13.31 5.95 -19.28
N ALA A 340 14.38 6.66 -18.93
CA ALA A 340 15.62 6.07 -18.44
C ALA A 340 15.40 5.26 -17.16
N GLN A 341 14.58 5.78 -16.23
CA GLN A 341 14.22 5.04 -15.01
C GLN A 341 13.42 3.77 -15.32
N ALA A 342 12.54 3.80 -16.33
CA ALA A 342 11.77 2.62 -16.73
C ALA A 342 12.67 1.54 -17.34
N VAL A 343 13.63 1.92 -18.18
CA VAL A 343 14.63 0.98 -18.76
C VAL A 343 15.48 0.35 -17.66
N ALA A 344 16.00 1.16 -16.72
CA ALA A 344 16.78 0.66 -15.59
C ALA A 344 15.94 -0.24 -14.68
N GLY A 345 14.70 0.15 -14.41
CA GLY A 345 13.75 -0.58 -13.59
C GLY A 345 13.42 -1.96 -14.17
N ARG A 346 13.20 -2.06 -15.49
CA ARG A 346 12.95 -3.34 -16.15
C ARG A 346 14.11 -4.30 -15.98
N LYS A 347 15.34 -3.83 -16.24
CA LYS A 347 16.56 -4.63 -16.06
C LYS A 347 16.70 -5.11 -14.61
N ALA A 348 16.44 -4.22 -13.65
CA ALA A 348 16.52 -4.56 -12.23
C ALA A 348 15.42 -5.56 -11.82
N PHE A 349 14.21 -5.43 -12.36
CA PHE A 349 13.12 -6.37 -12.16
C PHE A 349 13.47 -7.76 -12.69
N GLU A 350 14.03 -7.86 -13.90
CA GLU A 350 14.45 -9.13 -14.49
C GLU A 350 15.53 -9.82 -13.67
N GLU A 351 16.49 -9.07 -13.14
CA GLU A 351 17.51 -9.63 -12.25
C GLU A 351 16.90 -10.15 -10.95
N ARG A 352 15.93 -9.41 -10.37
CA ARG A 352 15.16 -9.89 -9.22
C ARG A 352 14.33 -11.13 -9.55
N GLU A 353 13.75 -11.23 -10.74
CA GLU A 353 13.00 -12.41 -11.17
C GLU A 353 13.91 -13.64 -11.35
N LYS A 354 15.14 -13.47 -11.85
CA LYS A 354 16.13 -14.56 -11.87
C LYS A 354 16.39 -15.07 -10.46
N ILE A 355 16.62 -14.17 -9.49
CA ILE A 355 16.79 -14.53 -8.08
C ILE A 355 15.54 -15.25 -7.53
N ARG A 356 14.34 -14.71 -7.78
CA ARG A 356 13.07 -15.31 -7.34
C ARG A 356 12.85 -16.72 -7.91
N SER A 357 13.28 -16.95 -9.14
CA SER A 357 13.14 -18.25 -9.83
C SER A 357 14.09 -19.34 -9.34
N GLN A 358 15.17 -18.97 -8.62
CA GLN A 358 16.08 -19.96 -8.05
C GLN A 358 15.34 -20.87 -7.07
N PRO A 359 15.66 -22.17 -6.99
CA PRO A 359 15.04 -23.05 -6.00
C PRO A 359 15.28 -22.51 -4.59
N VAL A 360 14.29 -22.66 -3.72
CA VAL A 360 14.42 -22.45 -2.27
C VAL A 360 14.57 -23.82 -1.59
N PRO A 361 15.25 -23.91 -0.44
CA PRO A 361 15.30 -25.14 0.33
C PRO A 361 13.90 -25.65 0.67
N GLN A 362 13.72 -26.97 0.58
CA GLN A 362 12.49 -27.63 1.00
C GLN A 362 12.85 -28.83 1.87
N VAL A 363 12.10 -29.06 2.94
CA VAL A 363 12.28 -30.20 3.85
C VAL A 363 10.93 -30.65 4.39
N ALA A 364 10.73 -31.96 4.46
CA ALA A 364 9.63 -32.55 5.21
C ALA A 364 10.16 -32.97 6.57
N ALA A 365 9.59 -32.45 7.65
CA ALA A 365 9.97 -32.81 9.00
C ALA A 365 9.73 -34.32 9.23
N ALA A 366 10.67 -34.98 9.89
CA ALA A 366 10.49 -36.38 10.26
C ALA A 366 9.48 -36.51 11.41
N HIS A 367 8.66 -37.56 11.43
CA HIS A 367 7.78 -37.79 12.58
C HIS A 367 8.61 -38.20 13.81
N ALA A 368 8.50 -37.43 14.90
CA ALA A 368 9.24 -37.63 16.15
C ALA A 368 8.60 -38.64 17.13
N GLY A 369 7.44 -39.23 16.81
CA GLY A 369 6.59 -39.90 17.80
C GLY A 369 5.88 -38.91 18.73
N GLU A 370 5.36 -39.36 19.87
CA GLU A 370 4.66 -38.50 20.84
C GLU A 370 5.64 -37.88 21.85
N CYS A 371 6.23 -36.75 21.48
CA CYS A 371 7.23 -36.08 22.30
C CYS A 371 6.62 -34.98 23.20
N ASP A 372 5.49 -34.37 22.81
CA ASP A 372 4.70 -33.40 23.59
C ASP A 372 5.56 -32.26 24.16
N GLY A 373 6.40 -31.67 23.30
CA GLY A 373 7.32 -30.60 23.65
C GLY A 373 8.60 -31.02 24.41
N ALA A 374 8.74 -32.29 24.81
CA ALA A 374 9.90 -32.77 25.57
C ALA A 374 11.12 -33.04 24.67
N LEU A 375 12.04 -32.07 24.60
CA LEU A 375 13.24 -32.12 23.74
C LEU A 375 14.16 -33.33 23.98
N ASN A 376 14.17 -33.91 25.18
CA ASN A 376 14.97 -35.09 25.51
C ASN A 376 14.39 -36.41 24.96
N LYS A 377 13.12 -36.42 24.52
CA LYS A 377 12.48 -37.59 23.89
C LYS A 377 12.71 -37.64 22.39
N VAL A 378 13.11 -36.52 21.77
CA VAL A 378 13.29 -36.41 20.32
C VAL A 378 14.63 -37.04 19.90
N ASP A 379 14.57 -38.06 19.06
CA ASP A 379 15.75 -38.64 18.41
C ASP A 379 16.16 -37.79 17.19
N PHE A 380 16.96 -36.75 17.43
CA PHE A 380 17.45 -35.87 16.37
C PHE A 380 18.41 -36.56 15.38
N SER A 381 18.87 -37.79 15.64
CA SER A 381 19.65 -38.54 14.65
C SER A 381 18.77 -39.03 13.49
N LYS A 382 17.46 -39.19 13.73
CA LYS A 382 16.43 -39.55 12.74
C LYS A 382 15.66 -38.34 12.18
N ALA A 383 15.95 -37.14 12.67
CA ALA A 383 15.33 -35.92 12.17
C ALA A 383 15.72 -35.66 10.71
N ALA A 384 14.83 -35.02 9.96
CA ALA A 384 15.09 -34.66 8.57
C ALA A 384 16.14 -33.54 8.53
N LYS A 385 17.33 -33.85 8.00
CA LYS A 385 18.39 -32.85 7.81
C LYS A 385 18.07 -31.98 6.61
N SER A 386 18.28 -30.68 6.73
CA SER A 386 18.18 -29.75 5.62
C SER A 386 19.56 -29.16 5.31
N GLY A 387 19.94 -29.21 4.04
CA GLY A 387 21.05 -28.42 3.49
C GLY A 387 20.60 -27.00 3.15
N GLY A 388 21.43 -26.25 2.44
CA GLY A 388 21.06 -24.94 1.87
C GLY A 388 21.81 -23.73 2.43
N TRP A 389 22.60 -23.90 3.49
CA TRP A 389 23.33 -22.78 4.08
C TRP A 389 24.34 -22.15 3.12
N THR A 390 24.16 -20.86 2.86
CA THR A 390 25.03 -20.00 2.06
C THR A 390 25.28 -18.68 2.80
N LEU A 391 26.15 -17.85 2.24
CA LEU A 391 26.12 -16.42 2.51
C LEU A 391 24.80 -15.81 2.02
N LEU A 392 24.49 -14.58 2.46
CA LEU A 392 23.26 -13.88 2.05
C LEU A 392 23.15 -13.69 0.53
N ASP A 393 24.28 -13.60 -0.17
CA ASP A 393 24.38 -13.46 -1.64
C ASP A 393 24.41 -14.81 -2.39
N GLY A 394 24.18 -15.92 -1.70
CA GLY A 394 24.16 -17.27 -2.29
C GLY A 394 25.52 -17.95 -2.44
N LYS A 395 26.63 -17.28 -2.08
CA LYS A 395 27.95 -17.93 -2.12
C LYS A 395 28.06 -19.04 -1.08
N GLU A 396 28.78 -20.10 -1.44
CA GLU A 396 28.97 -21.27 -0.59
C GLU A 396 29.80 -20.97 0.67
N LEU A 397 29.44 -21.58 1.79
CA LEU A 397 30.19 -21.51 3.04
C LEU A 397 31.30 -22.55 3.07
N ALA A 398 32.48 -22.17 3.60
CA ALA A 398 33.58 -23.10 3.85
C ALA A 398 33.21 -24.17 4.90
N THR A 399 32.48 -23.76 5.94
CA THR A 399 31.91 -24.66 6.96
C THR A 399 30.42 -24.37 7.08
N LYS A 400 29.59 -25.41 6.96
CA LYS A 400 28.13 -25.29 6.99
C LYS A 400 27.61 -25.73 8.36
N PRO A 401 26.68 -24.99 8.98
CA PRO A 401 25.97 -25.50 10.13
C PRO A 401 25.00 -26.61 9.72
N GLU A 402 24.61 -27.43 10.68
CA GLU A 402 23.57 -28.43 10.52
C GLU A 402 22.22 -27.86 10.97
N LEU A 403 21.17 -28.16 10.20
CA LEU A 403 19.79 -27.83 10.55
C LEU A 403 18.93 -29.08 10.36
N SER A 404 18.18 -29.47 11.39
CA SER A 404 17.35 -30.68 11.39
C SER A 404 15.95 -30.41 11.90
N PHE A 405 14.97 -31.10 11.31
CA PHE A 405 13.55 -30.92 11.55
C PHE A 405 12.86 -32.22 11.90
N ALA A 406 12.06 -32.21 12.97
CA ALA A 406 11.12 -33.27 13.29
C ALA A 406 9.81 -32.66 13.80
N SER A 407 8.71 -33.39 13.80
CA SER A 407 7.45 -32.91 14.38
C SER A 407 6.61 -34.04 14.96
N ASP A 408 5.74 -33.67 15.89
CA ASP A 408 4.61 -34.49 16.33
C ASP A 408 3.28 -33.76 16.06
N ASN A 409 2.18 -34.24 16.64
CA ASN A 409 0.85 -33.65 16.41
C ASN A 409 0.69 -32.25 17.02
N LYS A 410 1.62 -31.77 17.84
CA LYS A 410 1.49 -30.52 18.61
C LYS A 410 2.71 -29.60 18.49
N TYR A 411 3.89 -30.11 18.15
CA TYR A 411 5.14 -29.36 18.13
C TYR A 411 5.97 -29.59 16.86
N LEU A 412 6.58 -28.51 16.39
CA LEU A 412 7.72 -28.55 15.47
C LEU A 412 9.01 -28.54 16.30
N TYR A 413 9.89 -29.50 16.04
CA TYR A 413 11.21 -29.62 16.65
C TYR A 413 12.30 -29.21 15.68
N ILE A 414 13.19 -28.33 16.14
CA ILE A 414 14.31 -27.81 15.34
C ILE A 414 15.60 -28.03 16.11
N LYS A 415 16.64 -28.48 15.41
CA LYS A 415 18.02 -28.51 15.92
C LYS A 415 18.94 -27.79 14.95
N TYR A 416 19.58 -26.74 15.45
CA TYR A 416 20.70 -26.05 14.79
C TYR A 416 22.01 -26.44 15.48
N HIS A 417 23.07 -26.65 14.69
CA HIS A 417 24.41 -26.87 15.20
C HIS A 417 25.46 -26.18 14.33
N GLU A 418 26.39 -25.43 14.94
CA GLU A 418 27.61 -24.95 14.30
C GLU A 418 28.85 -25.30 15.11
N THR A 419 29.97 -25.47 14.42
CA THR A 419 31.29 -25.70 15.02
C THR A 419 32.06 -24.39 15.20
N GLY A 420 32.96 -24.35 16.17
CA GLY A 420 33.86 -23.23 16.42
C GLY A 420 33.36 -22.29 17.53
N ASP A 421 34.24 -21.38 17.97
CA ASP A 421 34.05 -20.62 19.22
C ASP A 421 33.45 -19.21 19.03
N MET A 422 33.04 -18.84 17.81
CA MET A 422 32.51 -17.49 17.53
C MET A 422 31.30 -17.15 18.40
N ALA A 423 30.33 -18.08 18.49
CA ALA A 423 29.15 -17.91 19.33
C ALA A 423 29.51 -17.63 20.79
N LEU A 424 30.48 -18.38 21.34
CA LEU A 424 30.95 -18.24 22.71
C LEU A 424 31.69 -16.91 22.94
N LYS A 425 32.65 -16.58 22.06
CA LYS A 425 33.46 -15.34 22.14
C LYS A 425 32.62 -14.08 22.16
N HIS A 426 31.49 -14.09 21.44
CA HIS A 426 30.60 -12.94 21.30
C HIS A 426 29.22 -13.16 21.94
N GLN A 427 29.12 -14.02 22.96
CA GLN A 427 27.82 -14.41 23.54
C GLN A 427 27.00 -13.25 24.14
N ASN A 428 27.66 -12.14 24.49
CA ASN A 428 27.03 -10.95 25.09
C ASN A 428 26.94 -9.75 24.12
N ALA A 429 27.05 -9.98 22.81
CA ALA A 429 26.97 -8.90 21.80
C ALA A 429 25.56 -8.31 21.61
N GLY A 430 24.54 -8.87 22.28
CA GLY A 430 23.13 -8.53 22.14
C GLY A 430 22.41 -9.39 21.11
N ILE A 431 21.11 -9.62 21.34
CA ILE A 431 20.31 -10.57 20.57
C ILE A 431 20.26 -10.33 19.06
N TRP A 432 20.45 -9.11 18.55
CA TRP A 432 20.43 -8.84 17.11
C TRP A 432 21.82 -8.77 16.47
N ALA A 433 22.89 -8.88 17.24
CA ALA A 433 24.27 -8.86 16.73
C ALA A 433 24.88 -10.26 16.59
N ASN A 434 24.43 -11.21 17.41
CA ASN A 434 24.89 -12.60 17.41
C ASN A 434 23.73 -13.54 17.77
N ASN A 435 23.08 -14.12 16.75
CA ASN A 435 21.91 -14.99 16.96
C ASN A 435 21.75 -16.08 15.90
N VAL A 436 20.87 -17.02 16.20
CA VAL A 436 20.08 -17.74 15.20
C VAL A 436 18.71 -17.09 15.18
N GLU A 437 18.29 -16.67 13.99
CA GLU A 437 17.05 -15.94 13.78
C GLU A 437 16.16 -16.72 12.80
N ILE A 438 14.89 -16.86 13.15
CA ILE A 438 13.94 -17.72 12.47
C ILE A 438 12.76 -16.86 12.02
N PHE A 439 12.55 -16.78 10.72
CA PHE A 439 11.38 -16.15 10.11
C PHE A 439 10.37 -17.24 9.75
N LEU A 440 9.09 -17.03 10.03
CA LEU A 440 8.00 -18.00 9.81
C LEU A 440 6.75 -17.33 9.25
N GLY A 441 6.13 -17.93 8.24
CA GLY A 441 4.91 -17.41 7.63
C GLY A 441 4.04 -18.50 6.99
N ALA A 442 2.74 -18.21 6.85
CA ALA A 442 1.83 -19.01 6.04
C ALA A 442 2.14 -18.87 4.54
N GLN A 443 2.81 -17.78 4.17
CA GLN A 443 3.26 -17.41 2.84
C GLN A 443 4.62 -16.69 2.95
N PRO A 444 5.40 -16.54 1.87
CA PRO A 444 6.69 -15.84 1.88
C PRO A 444 6.51 -14.30 1.84
N ASP A 445 5.59 -13.79 2.66
CA ASP A 445 5.21 -12.37 2.78
C ASP A 445 4.52 -12.11 4.13
N TYR A 446 4.12 -10.87 4.40
CA TYR A 446 3.30 -10.50 5.55
C TYR A 446 1.96 -11.27 5.59
N PRO A 447 1.42 -11.57 6.78
CA PRO A 447 2.08 -11.42 8.09
C PRO A 447 3.10 -12.53 8.35
N TYR A 448 4.17 -12.22 9.09
CA TYR A 448 5.20 -13.19 9.46
C TYR A 448 5.65 -13.02 10.92
N GLY A 449 6.15 -14.10 11.50
CA GLY A 449 6.79 -14.13 12.81
C GLY A 449 8.31 -14.17 12.69
N GLN A 450 9.00 -13.57 13.66
CA GLN A 450 10.46 -13.57 13.79
C GLN A 450 10.81 -14.01 15.20
N MET A 451 11.68 -15.00 15.35
CA MET A 451 12.24 -15.43 16.63
C MET A 451 13.75 -15.30 16.59
N GLY A 452 14.36 -14.66 17.59
CA GLY A 452 15.80 -14.62 17.79
C GLY A 452 16.20 -15.42 19.02
N VAL A 453 17.26 -16.22 18.93
CA VAL A 453 17.92 -16.83 20.09
C VAL A 453 19.39 -16.47 20.06
N ALA A 454 19.91 -15.89 21.14
CA ALA A 454 21.32 -15.54 21.29
C ALA A 454 22.11 -16.66 21.99
N PRO A 455 23.45 -16.73 21.84
CA PRO A 455 24.28 -17.73 22.51
C PRO A 455 24.18 -17.71 24.05
N ASN A 456 23.95 -16.55 24.66
CA ASN A 456 23.74 -16.44 26.11
C ASN A 456 22.34 -16.91 26.58
N GLY A 457 21.45 -17.29 25.65
CA GLY A 457 20.09 -17.74 25.94
C GLY A 457 19.01 -16.66 25.91
N GLU A 458 19.36 -15.41 25.58
CA GLU A 458 18.36 -14.36 25.32
C GLU A 458 17.43 -14.78 24.17
N PHE A 459 16.13 -14.54 24.34
CA PHE A 459 15.09 -14.89 23.37
C PHE A 459 14.16 -13.69 23.15
N ALA A 460 13.84 -13.43 21.89
CA ALA A 460 12.83 -12.46 21.49
C ALA A 460 11.95 -13.06 20.39
N ALA A 461 10.66 -12.69 20.41
CA ALA A 461 9.71 -13.07 19.38
C ALA A 461 8.85 -11.88 18.99
N LEU A 462 8.83 -11.57 17.71
CA LEU A 462 8.11 -10.44 17.13
C LEU A 462 7.18 -10.93 16.02
N ARG A 463 6.06 -10.25 15.83
CA ARG A 463 5.16 -10.46 14.69
C ARG A 463 5.04 -9.18 13.89
N TYR A 464 4.95 -9.34 12.57
CA TYR A 464 4.92 -8.26 11.61
C TYR A 464 3.66 -8.38 10.75
N GLN A 465 2.92 -7.28 10.61
CA GLN A 465 1.63 -7.25 9.90
C GLN A 465 1.46 -5.92 9.14
N VAL A 466 0.68 -5.91 8.06
CA VAL A 466 0.25 -4.67 7.39
C VAL A 466 -1.21 -4.40 7.73
N ILE A 467 -1.50 -3.25 8.34
CA ILE A 467 -2.85 -2.82 8.71
C ILE A 467 -3.11 -1.46 8.06
N ALA A 468 -4.12 -1.39 7.17
CA ALA A 468 -4.46 -0.19 6.41
C ALA A 468 -3.24 0.42 5.66
N GLY A 469 -2.45 -0.42 5.01
CA GLY A 469 -1.26 0.00 4.26
C GLY A 469 -0.03 0.36 5.13
N VAL A 470 -0.14 0.27 6.46
CA VAL A 470 0.97 0.58 7.39
C VAL A 470 1.53 -0.71 7.99
N ALA A 471 2.84 -0.91 7.86
CA ALA A 471 3.56 -2.00 8.53
C ALA A 471 3.61 -1.77 10.04
N ARG A 472 3.23 -2.78 10.82
CA ARG A 472 3.26 -2.79 12.28
C ARG A 472 4.08 -3.97 12.79
N THR A 473 4.72 -3.73 13.94
CA THR A 473 5.51 -4.72 14.67
C THR A 473 4.95 -4.80 16.09
N ASP A 474 4.60 -6.00 16.53
CA ASP A 474 4.17 -6.26 17.91
C ASP A 474 4.99 -7.42 18.51
N ASP A 475 4.95 -7.55 19.83
CA ASP A 475 5.40 -8.75 20.52
C ASP A 475 4.58 -9.97 20.07
N TRP A 476 5.26 -11.08 19.83
CA TRP A 476 4.62 -12.35 19.50
C TRP A 476 4.62 -13.27 20.72
N PRO A 477 3.47 -13.55 21.36
CA PRO A 477 3.41 -14.28 22.63
C PRO A 477 3.58 -15.81 22.48
N ILE A 478 4.51 -16.24 21.63
CA ILE A 478 4.89 -17.64 21.43
C ILE A 478 5.81 -18.11 22.56
N LYS A 479 5.62 -19.35 23.01
CA LYS A 479 6.38 -19.94 24.13
C LYS A 479 7.05 -21.25 23.72
N PRO A 480 8.14 -21.22 22.94
CA PRO A 480 8.87 -22.43 22.60
C PRO A 480 9.64 -22.97 23.82
N VAL A 481 9.82 -24.29 23.89
CA VAL A 481 10.80 -24.90 24.80
C VAL A 481 12.16 -24.80 24.13
N ILE A 482 13.11 -24.13 24.78
CA ILE A 482 14.45 -23.88 24.23
C ILE A 482 15.50 -24.59 25.10
N LYS A 483 16.39 -25.36 24.48
CA LYS A 483 17.63 -25.82 25.08
C LYS A 483 18.80 -25.32 24.26
N ASN A 484 19.63 -24.52 24.91
CA ASN A 484 20.75 -23.80 24.33
C ASN A 484 22.06 -24.30 24.95
N LYS A 485 23.01 -24.77 24.13
CA LYS A 485 24.33 -25.23 24.58
C LYS A 485 25.41 -24.55 23.75
N VAL A 486 26.26 -23.76 24.40
CA VAL A 486 27.40 -23.08 23.78
C VAL A 486 28.65 -23.45 24.57
N ASP A 487 29.68 -23.92 23.88
CA ASP A 487 31.00 -24.17 24.44
C ASP A 487 32.08 -23.93 23.37
N ALA A 488 33.36 -24.18 23.71
CA ALA A 488 34.46 -23.93 22.77
C ALA A 488 34.43 -24.83 21.51
N SER A 489 33.66 -25.93 21.54
CA SER A 489 33.50 -26.81 20.37
C SER A 489 32.45 -26.29 19.37
N GLY A 490 31.49 -25.50 19.84
CA GLY A 490 30.40 -25.03 18.99
C GLY A 490 29.17 -24.54 19.73
N TRP A 491 28.14 -24.25 18.95
CA TRP A 491 26.82 -23.87 19.43
C TRP A 491 25.76 -24.84 18.93
N THR A 492 25.00 -25.43 19.86
CA THR A 492 23.82 -26.25 19.57
C THR A 492 22.57 -25.60 20.16
N LEU A 493 21.59 -25.33 19.32
CA LEU A 493 20.27 -24.82 19.69
C LEU A 493 19.22 -25.87 19.34
N THR A 494 18.38 -26.23 20.32
CA THR A 494 17.23 -27.12 20.13
C THR A 494 15.97 -26.46 20.61
N MET A 495 14.90 -26.52 19.81
CA MET A 495 13.63 -25.86 20.10
C MET A 495 12.46 -26.81 19.86
N ALA A 496 11.45 -26.75 20.72
CA ALA A 496 10.12 -27.32 20.48
C ALA A 496 9.11 -26.18 20.43
N ILE A 497 8.49 -25.98 19.27
CA ILE A 497 7.64 -24.82 18.98
C ILE A 497 6.19 -25.30 18.80
N PRO A 498 5.22 -24.80 19.60
CA PRO A 498 3.84 -25.26 19.50
C PRO A 498 3.22 -24.93 18.12
N LEU A 499 2.70 -25.94 17.41
CA LEU A 499 2.09 -25.77 16.08
C LEU A 499 0.91 -24.79 16.08
N LYS A 500 0.11 -24.79 17.16
CA LYS A 500 -1.04 -23.88 17.32
C LYS A 500 -0.66 -22.39 17.35
N GLN A 501 0.57 -22.08 17.73
CA GLN A 501 1.10 -20.70 17.84
C GLN A 501 2.22 -20.43 16.84
N LEU A 502 2.55 -21.39 15.97
CA LEU A 502 3.73 -21.36 15.11
C LEU A 502 3.68 -20.26 14.06
N LEU A 503 2.48 -19.87 13.62
CA LEU A 503 2.27 -18.76 12.69
C LEU A 503 1.47 -17.65 13.38
N PRO A 504 1.69 -16.37 13.01
CA PRO A 504 1.02 -15.24 13.66
C PRO A 504 -0.47 -15.09 13.29
N ASP A 505 -0.91 -15.73 12.20
CA ASP A 505 -2.21 -15.52 11.56
C ASP A 505 -3.10 -16.76 11.53
N ARG A 506 -2.55 -17.97 11.71
CA ARG A 506 -3.32 -19.22 11.75
C ARG A 506 -2.64 -20.32 12.57
N ALA A 507 -3.44 -21.30 13.00
CA ALA A 507 -2.90 -22.55 13.53
C ALA A 507 -2.31 -23.42 12.41
N VAL A 508 -1.30 -24.21 12.75
CA VAL A 508 -0.67 -25.20 11.86
C VAL A 508 -1.10 -26.59 12.26
N ALA A 509 -1.44 -27.43 11.28
CA ALA A 509 -1.78 -28.84 11.48
C ALA A 509 -0.69 -29.78 10.93
N PRO A 510 -0.64 -31.05 11.39
CA PRO A 510 0.17 -32.09 10.74
C PRO A 510 -0.12 -32.18 9.24
N GLY A 511 0.93 -32.28 8.41
CA GLY A 511 0.83 -32.26 6.95
C GLY A 511 0.82 -30.86 6.32
N ASP A 512 0.63 -29.79 7.10
CA ASP A 512 0.67 -28.43 6.56
C ASP A 512 2.06 -28.07 6.02
N LYS A 513 2.05 -27.24 4.98
CA LYS A 513 3.23 -26.52 4.52
C LYS A 513 3.31 -25.15 5.19
N ILE A 514 4.51 -24.80 5.66
CA ILE A 514 4.85 -23.48 6.15
C ILE A 514 6.08 -22.94 5.41
N TYR A 515 6.26 -21.63 5.44
CA TYR A 515 7.42 -20.95 4.90
C TYR A 515 8.33 -20.53 6.04
N ALA A 516 9.64 -20.75 5.88
CA ALA A 516 10.64 -20.40 6.89
C ALA A 516 11.94 -19.90 6.28
N ASN A 517 12.67 -19.04 7.00
CA ASN A 517 14.09 -18.84 6.75
C ASN A 517 14.86 -18.80 8.08
N PHE A 518 16.08 -19.33 8.06
CA PHE A 518 16.97 -19.34 9.23
C PHE A 518 18.18 -18.48 8.88
N MET A 519 18.45 -17.49 9.70
CA MET A 519 19.62 -16.64 9.60
C MET A 519 20.57 -16.94 10.75
N ARG A 520 21.86 -16.97 10.45
CA ARG A 520 22.90 -16.94 11.47
C ARG A 520 23.56 -15.57 11.42
N SER A 521 23.20 -14.69 12.34
CA SER A 521 23.75 -13.32 12.37
C SER A 521 25.11 -13.29 13.03
N ARG A 522 26.13 -12.85 12.30
CA ARG A 522 27.54 -12.85 12.75
C ARG A 522 28.17 -11.45 12.75
N GLY A 523 27.34 -10.41 12.67
CA GLY A 523 27.77 -9.01 12.53
C GLY A 523 28.68 -8.52 13.65
N CYS A 524 28.55 -9.07 14.86
CA CYS A 524 29.42 -8.77 16.01
C CYS A 524 30.92 -9.05 15.74
N ALA A 525 31.23 -10.01 14.87
CA ALA A 525 32.59 -10.37 14.50
C ALA A 525 33.06 -9.71 13.19
N LYS A 526 32.24 -8.81 12.60
CA LYS A 526 32.38 -8.30 11.22
C LYS A 526 32.47 -9.43 10.18
N GLU A 527 31.93 -10.60 10.52
CA GLU A 527 31.84 -11.74 9.62
C GLU A 527 30.52 -11.71 8.86
N PRO A 528 30.48 -12.18 7.60
CA PRO A 528 29.25 -12.31 6.84
C PRO A 528 28.25 -13.23 7.55
N SER A 529 27.00 -12.78 7.66
CA SER A 529 25.88 -13.62 8.12
C SER A 529 25.56 -14.73 7.12
N TRP A 530 24.99 -15.81 7.63
CA TRP A 530 24.58 -16.96 6.83
C TRP A 530 23.06 -17.05 6.74
N SER A 531 22.57 -17.71 5.69
CA SER A 531 21.15 -17.94 5.50
C SER A 531 20.90 -19.37 5.01
N TRP A 532 19.84 -19.99 5.51
CA TRP A 532 19.34 -21.27 5.02
C TRP A 532 18.83 -21.16 3.58
N SER A 533 18.18 -20.04 3.24
CA SER A 533 17.79 -19.69 1.87
C SER A 533 18.29 -18.29 1.50
N PRO A 534 19.20 -18.14 0.53
CA PRO A 534 19.81 -16.84 0.23
C PRO A 534 18.77 -15.79 -0.19
N ILE A 535 18.94 -14.59 0.37
CA ILE A 535 17.99 -13.47 0.27
C ILE A 535 18.48 -12.35 -0.66
N PHE A 536 19.76 -12.34 -1.03
CA PHE A 536 20.39 -11.38 -1.94
C PHE A 536 20.21 -9.91 -1.53
N THR A 537 20.07 -9.67 -0.21
CA THR A 537 19.99 -8.37 0.44
C THR A 537 20.62 -8.47 1.83
N HIS A 538 21.02 -7.34 2.41
CA HIS A 538 21.53 -7.26 3.79
C HIS A 538 20.43 -7.02 4.83
N VAL A 539 19.20 -6.70 4.40
CA VAL A 539 18.05 -6.50 5.29
C VAL A 539 17.17 -7.74 5.24
N TYR A 540 17.18 -8.57 6.29
CA TYR A 540 16.53 -9.89 6.27
C TYR A 540 15.04 -9.83 5.91
N ALA A 541 14.31 -8.86 6.45
CA ALA A 541 12.87 -8.67 6.17
C ALA A 541 12.57 -8.31 4.70
N GLN A 542 13.54 -7.82 3.93
CA GLN A 542 13.36 -7.60 2.49
C GLN A 542 13.51 -8.90 1.68
N GLY A 543 13.96 -9.99 2.32
CA GLY A 543 14.20 -11.29 1.71
C GLY A 543 13.10 -12.34 1.90
N LEU A 544 11.93 -11.96 2.43
CA LEU A 544 10.83 -12.90 2.77
C LEU A 544 10.38 -13.72 1.56
N TYR A 545 10.40 -13.13 0.36
CA TYR A 545 10.05 -13.81 -0.89
C TYR A 545 10.95 -15.02 -1.22
N ARG A 546 12.07 -15.19 -0.50
CA ARG A 546 13.01 -16.33 -0.63
C ARG A 546 12.87 -17.36 0.50
N MET A 547 11.86 -17.28 1.36
CA MET A 547 11.68 -18.28 2.43
C MET A 547 11.57 -19.71 1.84
N GLY A 548 12.32 -20.64 2.44
CA GLY A 548 12.22 -22.07 2.15
C GLY A 548 10.91 -22.66 2.66
N GLN A 549 10.68 -23.94 2.38
CA GLN A 549 9.45 -24.63 2.74
C GLN A 549 9.73 -25.75 3.75
N ILE A 550 8.92 -25.80 4.81
CA ILE A 550 8.90 -26.92 5.75
C ILE A 550 7.52 -27.56 5.65
N THR A 551 7.47 -28.87 5.41
CA THR A 551 6.23 -29.65 5.53
C THR A 551 6.21 -30.33 6.89
N ILE A 552 5.18 -30.08 7.70
CA ILE A 552 5.00 -30.74 8.99
C ILE A 552 4.71 -32.21 8.75
N ALA A 553 5.33 -33.11 9.52
CA ALA A 553 5.09 -34.55 9.39
C ALA A 553 3.58 -34.83 9.49
N PRO A 554 3.00 -35.66 8.61
CA PRO A 554 1.60 -36.05 8.72
C PRO A 554 1.39 -36.84 10.02
N ALA A 555 0.17 -36.79 10.55
CA ALA A 555 -0.20 -37.69 11.63
C ALA A 555 -0.08 -39.14 11.12
N PRO A 556 0.44 -40.08 11.92
CA PRO A 556 0.50 -41.47 11.51
C PRO A 556 -0.92 -41.96 11.24
N GLU A 557 -1.12 -42.60 10.08
CA GLU A 557 -2.40 -43.25 9.78
C GLU A 557 -2.70 -44.24 10.90
N SER A 558 -3.85 -44.08 11.55
CA SER A 558 -4.35 -45.06 12.50
C SER A 558 -4.45 -46.40 11.78
N ALA A 559 -3.62 -47.36 12.17
CA ALA A 559 -3.67 -48.72 11.67
C ALA A 559 -4.99 -49.36 12.12
N GLY A 560 -6.05 -49.18 11.32
CA GLY A 560 -7.39 -49.58 11.74
C GLY A 560 -8.50 -49.10 10.82
N GLN A 561 -8.39 -49.38 9.51
CA GLN A 561 -9.52 -49.65 8.61
C GLN A 561 -8.95 -50.07 7.25
N ARG A 562 -8.69 -51.38 7.09
CA ARG A 562 -8.67 -52.07 5.81
C ARG A 562 -9.74 -53.15 5.85
#